data_AF-A0AA37HYQ8-F1
#
_entry.id   AF-A0AA37HYQ8-F1
#
_cell.length_a   1.000
_cell.length_b   1.000
_cell.length_c   1.000
_cell.angle_alpha   90.00
_cell.angle_beta   90.00
_cell.angle_gamma   90.00
#
_symmetry.space_group_name_H-M   'P 1'
#
loop_
_entity.id
_entity.type
_entity.pdbx_description
1 polymer ?
#
loop_
_entity_poly.entity_id
_entity_poly.type
_entity_poly.pdbx_seq_one_letter_code
_entity_poly.pdbx_strand_id
1 'polypeptide(L)'
;MVADFYEVDSRTIDNYLSSHEDELKHNGYFLCKGNLLKDFKLQFAHENNFVSKITQLGLFDFRAFKNLLTLFFRFVFAHLSRF
;
A
#
# COMPACT_ATOMS: atom_id res chain seq x y z
N MET A 1 7.03 3.64 6.90
CA MET A 1 6.23 3.10 5.77
C MET A 1 4.95 2.48 6.33
N VAL A 2 3.95 2.16 5.50
CA VAL A 2 2.68 1.54 5.96
C VAL A 2 2.91 0.23 6.73
N ALA A 3 3.91 -0.55 6.31
CA ALA A 3 4.34 -1.78 6.99
C ALA A 3 4.72 -1.53 8.46
N ASP A 4 5.52 -0.49 8.73
CA ASP A 4 5.94 -0.13 10.09
C ASP A 4 4.77 0.28 10.98
N PHE A 5 3.77 0.99 10.41
CA PHE A 5 2.58 1.39 11.17
C PHE A 5 1.76 0.19 11.62
N TYR A 6 1.64 -0.82 10.77
CA TYR A 6 0.91 -2.05 11.07
C TYR A 6 1.76 -3.10 11.79
N GLU A 7 3.03 -2.81 12.05
CA GLU A 7 3.99 -3.73 12.67
C GLU A 7 4.08 -5.08 11.94
N VAL A 8 4.01 -5.05 10.60
CA VAL A 8 4.12 -6.23 9.73
C VAL A 8 5.28 -6.11 8.75
N ASP A 9 5.75 -7.26 8.24
CA ASP A 9 6.74 -7.29 7.16
C ASP A 9 6.21 -6.64 5.87
N SER A 10 7.08 -6.00 5.10
CA SER A 10 6.69 -5.36 3.83
C SER A 10 6.09 -6.35 2.83
N ARG A 11 6.55 -7.61 2.82
CA ARG A 11 5.99 -8.67 1.97
C ARG A 11 4.53 -8.97 2.31
N THR A 12 4.17 -8.82 3.58
CA THR A 12 2.78 -8.97 4.02
C THR A 12 1.92 -7.90 3.36
N ILE A 13 2.38 -6.64 3.37
CA ILE A 13 1.68 -5.55 2.66
C ILE A 13 1.58 -5.87 1.17
N ASP A 14 2.68 -6.25 0.50
CA ASP A 14 2.70 -6.58 -0.93
C ASP A 14 1.74 -7.72 -1.30
N ASN A 15 1.66 -8.76 -0.47
CA ASN A 15 0.74 -9.88 -0.67
C ASN A 15 -0.72 -9.42 -0.58
N TYR A 16 -1.07 -8.62 0.42
CA TYR A 16 -2.43 -8.11 0.57
C TYR A 16 -2.82 -7.15 -0.56
N LEU A 17 -1.89 -6.29 -0.98
CA LEU A 17 -2.08 -5.41 -2.12
C LEU A 17 -2.32 -6.20 -3.41
N SER A 18 -1.59 -7.29 -3.61
CA SER A 18 -1.73 -8.14 -4.80
C SER A 18 -3.00 -8.99 -4.77
N SER A 19 -3.37 -9.56 -3.63
CA SER A 19 -4.55 -10.42 -3.49
C SER A 19 -5.88 -9.66 -3.42
N HIS A 20 -5.87 -8.39 -3.06
CA HIS A 20 -7.08 -7.57 -2.88
C HIS A 20 -7.01 -6.25 -3.68
N GLU A 21 -6.28 -6.26 -4.81
CA GLU A 21 -5.97 -5.06 -5.58
C GLU A 21 -7.25 -4.31 -6.01
N ASP A 22 -8.25 -5.02 -6.51
CA ASP A 22 -9.51 -4.42 -7.00
C ASP A 22 -10.30 -3.75 -5.87
N GLU A 23 -10.42 -4.43 -4.72
CA GLU A 23 -11.11 -3.90 -3.52
C GLU A 23 -10.39 -2.65 -3.00
N LEU A 24 -9.06 -2.70 -2.93
CA LEU A 24 -8.25 -1.60 -2.44
C LEU A 24 -8.30 -0.41 -3.40
N LYS A 25 -8.22 -0.63 -4.72
CA LYS A 25 -8.36 0.44 -5.72
C LYS A 25 -9.71 1.12 -5.63
N HIS A 26 -10.78 0.34 -5.48
CA HIS A 26 -12.12 0.89 -5.26
C HIS A 26 -12.19 1.77 -4.00
N ASN A 27 -11.45 1.39 -2.96
CA ASN A 27 -11.37 2.13 -1.70
C ASN A 27 -10.32 3.26 -1.68
N GLY A 28 -9.68 3.58 -2.81
CA GLY A 28 -8.75 4.71 -2.92
C GLY A 28 -7.27 4.35 -2.77
N TYR A 29 -6.90 3.09 -3.02
CA TYR A 29 -5.51 2.70 -3.23
C TYR A 29 -5.10 3.02 -4.66
N PHE A 30 -3.91 3.58 -4.83
CA PHE A 30 -3.38 3.92 -6.13
C PHE A 30 -1.91 3.56 -6.27
N LEU A 31 -1.57 2.82 -7.32
CA LEU A 31 -0.20 2.41 -7.61
C LEU A 31 0.44 3.32 -8.66
N CYS A 32 1.28 4.25 -8.22
CA CYS A 32 2.12 5.07 -9.07
C CYS A 32 3.35 4.26 -9.55
N LYS A 33 3.42 3.95 -10.83
CA LYS A 33 4.57 3.26 -11.46
C LYS A 33 4.84 3.78 -12.88
N GLY A 34 6.03 3.49 -13.40
CA GLY A 34 6.39 3.84 -14.78
C GLY A 34 6.38 5.35 -15.05
N ASN A 35 5.73 5.77 -16.14
CA ASN A 35 5.68 7.18 -16.55
C ASN A 35 4.98 8.06 -15.51
N LEU A 36 3.89 7.58 -14.92
CA LEU A 36 3.17 8.33 -13.89
C LEU A 36 4.04 8.63 -12.66
N LEU A 37 4.90 7.68 -12.27
CA LEU A 37 5.85 7.90 -11.17
C LEU A 37 6.94 8.90 -11.56
N LYS A 38 7.39 8.92 -12.83
CA LYS A 38 8.35 9.93 -13.31
C LYS A 38 7.73 11.32 -13.23
N ASP A 39 6.50 11.47 -13.70
CA ASP A 39 5.77 12.74 -13.68
C ASP A 39 5.49 13.21 -12.25
N PHE A 40 5.11 12.29 -11.35
CA PHE A 40 4.94 12.58 -9.93
C PHE A 40 6.25 13.05 -9.29
N LYS A 41 7.37 12.37 -9.56
CA LYS A 41 8.68 12.77 -9.03
C LYS A 41 9.12 14.16 -9.50
N LEU A 42 8.75 14.58 -10.71
CA LEU A 42 9.06 15.92 -11.21
C LEU A 42 8.38 17.02 -10.38
N GLN A 43 7.19 16.76 -9.84
CA GLN A 43 6.50 17.70 -8.94
C GLN A 43 7.26 17.91 -7.61
N PHE A 44 8.07 16.92 -7.21
CA PHE A 44 8.86 16.94 -5.98
C PHE A 44 10.38 16.98 -6.28
N ALA A 45 10.77 17.49 -7.45
CA ALA A 45 12.16 17.49 -7.92
C ALA A 45 13.14 18.24 -6.98
N HIS A 46 12.64 19.12 -6.12
CA HIS A 46 13.45 19.80 -5.10
C HIS A 46 13.90 18.86 -3.97
N GLU A 47 13.18 17.75 -3.76
CA GLU A 47 13.39 16.82 -2.66
C GLU A 47 14.18 15.57 -3.13
N ASN A 48 15.48 15.77 -3.30
CA ASN A 48 16.40 14.82 -3.92
C ASN A 48 16.45 13.43 -3.24
N ASN A 49 16.09 13.35 -1.96
CA ASN A 49 16.07 12.10 -1.19
C ASN A 49 14.96 11.13 -1.62
N PHE A 50 13.85 11.64 -2.14
CA PHE A 50 12.68 10.83 -2.51
C PHE A 50 12.79 10.25 -3.94
N VAL A 51 13.57 10.90 -4.80
CA VAL A 51 13.48 10.74 -6.26
C VAL A 51 14.32 9.57 -6.82
N SER A 52 15.43 9.21 -6.20
CA SER A 52 16.45 8.37 -6.88
C SER A 52 16.24 6.85 -6.78
N LYS A 53 15.58 6.32 -5.74
CA LYS A 53 15.52 4.86 -5.49
C LYS A 53 14.14 4.20 -5.61
N ILE A 54 13.06 4.98 -5.64
CA ILE A 54 11.69 4.44 -5.64
C ILE A 54 11.28 4.05 -7.07
N THR A 55 11.01 2.77 -7.33
CA THR A 55 10.54 2.27 -8.66
C THR A 55 9.02 2.15 -8.76
N GLN A 56 8.34 2.06 -7.61
CA GLN A 56 6.90 2.00 -7.46
C GLN A 56 6.49 2.71 -6.17
N LEU A 57 5.36 3.39 -6.18
CA LEU A 57 4.83 4.12 -5.03
C LEU A 57 3.35 3.78 -4.85
N GLY A 58 3.01 3.10 -3.76
CA GLY A 58 1.63 2.87 -3.34
C GLY A 58 1.11 4.05 -2.53
N LEU A 59 0.04 4.69 -3.00
CA LEU A 59 -0.65 5.79 -2.32
C LEU A 59 -1.96 5.26 -1.74
N PHE A 60 -2.25 5.64 -0.49
CA PHE A 60 -3.45 5.24 0.22
C PHE A 60 -4.19 6.47 0.71
N ASP A 61 -5.45 6.62 0.34
CA ASP A 61 -6.37 7.48 1.06
C ASP A 61 -6.83 6.80 2.37
N PHE A 62 -7.42 7.56 3.30
CA PHE A 62 -7.86 7.06 4.61
C PHE A 62 -8.77 5.83 4.52
N ARG A 63 -9.62 5.76 3.49
CA ARG A 63 -10.50 4.61 3.23
C ARG A 63 -9.70 3.35 2.91
N ALA A 64 -8.78 3.42 1.94
CA ALA A 64 -7.93 2.30 1.56
C ALA A 64 -7.01 1.87 2.70
N PHE A 65 -6.49 2.84 3.46
CA PHE A 65 -5.68 2.57 4.64
C PHE A 65 -6.44 1.76 5.68
N LYS A 66 -7.64 2.19 6.09
CA LYS A 66 -8.51 1.43 7.01
C LYS A 66 -8.93 0.08 6.42
N ASN A 67 -9.12 0.01 5.09
CA ASN A 67 -9.50 -1.24 4.43
C ASN A 67 -8.43 -2.32 4.60
N LEU A 68 -7.14 -1.96 4.47
CA LEU A 68 -6.04 -2.89 4.78
C LEU A 68 -6.12 -3.44 6.20
N LEU A 69 -6.40 -2.61 7.20
CA LEU A 69 -6.56 -3.07 8.59
C LEU A 69 -7.71 -4.08 8.73
N THR A 70 -8.82 -3.83 8.04
CA THR A 70 -9.99 -4.72 8.05
C THR A 70 -9.65 -6.07 7.40
N LEU A 71 -8.89 -6.08 6.31
CA LEU A 71 -8.39 -7.30 5.67
C LEU A 71 -7.48 -8.09 6.60
N PHE A 72 -6.55 -7.42 7.31
CA PHE A 72 -5.71 -8.07 8.32
C PHE A 72 -6.53 -8.72 9.43
N PHE A 73 -7.47 -7.97 10.00
CA PHE A 73 -8.31 -8.46 11.07
C PHE A 73 -9.18 -9.64 10.61
N ARG A 74 -9.73 -9.58 9.38
CA ARG A 74 -10.52 -10.66 8.79
C ARG A 74 -9.71 -11.95 8.68
N PHE A 75 -8.44 -11.85 8.29
CA PHE A 75 -7.57 -13.02 8.21
C PHE A 75 -7.25 -13.62 9.59
N VAL A 76 -6.92 -12.77 10.58
CA VAL A 76 -6.66 -13.22 11.96
C VAL A 76 -7.90 -13.89 12.55
N PHE A 77 -9.08 -13.27 12.39
CA PHE A 77 -10.34 -13.81 12.88
C PHE A 77 -10.69 -15.14 12.21
N ALA A 78 -10.53 -15.25 10.89
CA ALA A 78 -10.76 -16.50 10.15
C ALA A 78 -9.81 -17.63 10.57
N HIS A 79 -8.60 -17.30 11.01
CA HIS A 79 -7.67 -18.28 11.56
C HIS A 79 -8.04 -18.70 12.99
N LEU A 80 -8.43 -17.75 13.84
CA LEU A 80 -8.86 -18.01 15.22
C LEU A 80 -10.17 -18.79 15.30
N SER A 81 -11.12 -18.53 14.40
CA SER A 81 -12.41 -19.25 14.37
C SER A 81 -12.31 -20.68 13.84
N ARG A 82 -11.12 -21.11 13.40
CA ARG A 82 -10.83 -22.47 12.93
C ARG A 82 -10.24 -23.37 14.03
N PHE A 83 -10.08 -22.84 15.23
CA PHE A 83 -9.77 -23.56 16.47
C PHE A 83 -10.97 -23.52 17.41
#